data_AF-A0A0C9U0H2-F1
#
_entry.id   AF-A0A0C9U0H2-F1
#
_cell.length_a   1.000
_cell.length_b   1.000
_cell.length_c   1.000
_cell.angle_alpha   90.00
_cell.angle_beta   90.00
_cell.angle_gamma   90.00
#
_symmetry.space_group_name_H-M   'P 1'
#
loop_
_entity.id
_entity.type
_entity.pdbx_description
1 polymer ?
#
loop_
_entity_poly.entity_id
_entity_poly.type
_entity_poly.pdbx_seq_one_letter_code
_entity_poly.pdbx_strand_id
1 'polypeptide(L)'
;FSPNETLSSLSTMEYTTLWHPSHPKYSVRIKQDGAKWLLLLRHPHNLPCLFAWIRSYTGYIDIEARHLFFWFFESRKDPQTDDVMLWINGGPGGSSALGLLTELGPCSLKDENTTVLNPYGWNEKANIFFLDQPVGVGFSYAEYGEIVYNTPEAAKDITAFMRIFFDN
;
A
#
# COMPACT_ATOMS: atom_id res chain seq x y z
N PHE A 1 1.92 8.18 -15.13
CA PHE A 1 3.29 7.74 -14.87
C PHE A 1 3.81 7.16 -16.17
N SER A 2 4.76 7.83 -16.78
CA SER A 2 5.65 7.14 -17.72
C SER A 2 6.69 6.41 -16.86
N PRO A 3 7.25 5.27 -17.29
CA PRO A 3 8.27 4.50 -16.55
C PRO A 3 9.55 5.26 -16.14
N ASN A 4 9.63 6.58 -16.37
CA ASN A 4 10.75 7.45 -16.03
C ASN A 4 10.53 8.30 -14.76
N GLU A 5 9.32 8.34 -14.17
CA GLU A 5 9.13 8.99 -12.87
C GLU A 5 9.47 7.98 -11.76
N THR A 6 10.13 8.42 -10.69
CA THR A 6 10.45 7.54 -9.56
C THR A 6 9.37 7.66 -8.49
N LEU A 7 8.97 6.58 -7.81
CA LEU A 7 7.95 6.66 -6.74
C LEU A 7 8.23 7.78 -5.71
N SER A 8 9.51 8.06 -5.44
CA SER A 8 9.97 9.12 -4.55
C SER A 8 9.64 10.56 -4.99
N SER A 9 9.14 10.76 -6.21
CA SER A 9 8.65 12.05 -6.72
C SER A 9 7.15 12.24 -6.56
N LEU A 10 6.41 11.22 -6.08
CA LEU A 10 4.98 11.32 -5.85
C LEU A 10 4.65 12.39 -4.79
N SER A 11 3.54 13.08 -4.99
CA SER A 11 3.03 14.07 -4.04
C SER A 11 2.58 13.41 -2.73
N THR A 12 2.70 14.13 -1.62
CA THR A 12 2.16 13.72 -0.31
C THR A 12 0.73 14.19 -0.09
N MET A 13 0.26 15.14 -0.92
CA MET A 13 -1.04 15.81 -0.78
C MET A 13 -2.04 15.37 -1.84
N GLU A 14 -1.56 15.04 -3.04
CA GLU A 14 -2.40 14.72 -4.19
C GLU A 14 -2.10 13.32 -4.70
N TYR A 15 -3.15 12.65 -5.20
CA TYR A 15 -2.99 11.36 -5.84
C TYR A 15 -2.50 11.51 -7.27
N THR A 16 -1.57 10.64 -7.66
CA THR A 16 -1.25 10.37 -9.06
C THR A 16 -2.03 9.16 -9.51
N THR A 17 -2.69 9.25 -10.67
CA THR A 17 -3.48 8.14 -11.24
C THR A 17 -2.70 7.42 -12.33
N LEU A 18 -2.67 6.10 -12.21
CA LEU A 18 -2.15 5.14 -13.17
C LEU A 18 -3.34 4.42 -13.82
N TRP A 19 -3.22 4.07 -15.09
CA TRP A 19 -4.22 3.32 -15.83
C TRP A 19 -3.51 2.48 -16.89
N HIS A 20 -4.16 1.43 -17.41
CA HIS A 20 -3.58 0.58 -18.44
C HIS A 20 -4.61 0.32 -19.56
N PRO A 21 -4.26 0.44 -20.86
CA PRO A 21 -5.22 0.31 -21.96
C PRO A 21 -6.00 -1.01 -21.99
N SER A 22 -5.40 -2.11 -21.55
CA SER A 22 -6.06 -3.43 -21.50
C SER A 22 -7.02 -3.60 -20.32
N HIS A 23 -7.05 -2.66 -19.37
CA HIS A 23 -7.93 -2.68 -18.19
C HIS A 23 -8.67 -1.34 -18.06
N PRO A 24 -9.51 -0.95 -19.04
CA PRO A 24 -10.10 0.39 -19.12
C PRO A 24 -11.08 0.72 -17.99
N LYS A 25 -11.54 -0.29 -17.24
CA LYS A 25 -12.42 -0.14 -16.07
C LYS A 25 -11.66 0.09 -14.75
N TYR A 26 -10.34 0.01 -14.80
CA TYR A 26 -9.47 0.01 -13.64
C TYR A 26 -8.51 1.20 -13.70
N SER A 27 -8.29 1.83 -12.55
CA SER A 27 -7.20 2.76 -12.34
C SER A 27 -6.57 2.54 -10.97
N VAL A 28 -5.33 2.99 -10.80
CA VAL A 28 -4.63 2.95 -9.52
C VAL A 28 -4.25 4.36 -9.15
N ARG A 29 -4.80 4.89 -8.07
CA ARG A 29 -4.38 6.18 -7.53
C ARG A 29 -3.43 5.96 -6.37
N ILE A 30 -2.28 6.62 -6.41
CA ILE A 30 -1.20 6.46 -5.43
C ILE A 30 -0.63 7.81 -5.03
N LYS A 31 -0.26 7.94 -3.77
CA LYS A 31 0.47 9.10 -3.24
C LYS A 31 1.53 8.64 -2.25
N GLN A 32 2.53 9.47 -2.03
CA GLN A 32 3.55 9.19 -1.01
C GLN A 32 2.99 9.48 0.38
N ASP A 33 3.29 8.60 1.33
CA ASP A 33 3.06 8.86 2.73
C ASP A 33 4.29 9.51 3.36
N GLY A 34 4.02 10.37 4.34
CA GLY A 34 5.06 10.98 5.14
C GLY A 34 5.34 12.43 4.77
N ALA A 35 5.75 13.14 5.80
CA ALA A 35 6.19 14.51 5.73
C ALA A 35 7.69 14.50 5.41
N LYS A 36 8.04 14.70 4.13
CA LYS A 36 9.44 14.93 3.71
C LYS A 36 10.14 16.00 4.58
N TRP A 37 9.35 16.92 5.17
CA TRP A 37 9.79 17.95 6.11
C TRP A 37 10.07 17.44 7.55
N LEU A 38 9.40 16.39 8.03
CA LEU A 38 9.64 15.82 9.37
C LEU A 38 11.02 15.17 9.48
N LEU A 39 11.54 14.63 8.37
CA LEU A 39 12.92 14.13 8.25
C LEU A 39 13.99 15.24 8.44
N LEU A 40 13.62 16.51 8.28
CA LEU A 40 14.52 17.66 8.49
C LEU A 40 14.54 18.16 9.94
N LEU A 41 13.64 17.67 10.80
CA LEU A 41 13.64 18.05 12.22
C LEU A 41 14.71 17.26 12.99
N ARG A 42 15.57 17.99 13.70
CA ARG A 42 16.73 17.49 14.48
C ARG A 42 16.39 16.54 15.65
N HIS A 43 15.15 16.11 15.83
CA HIS A 43 14.71 15.21 16.90
C HIS A 43 13.87 14.01 16.38
N PRO A 44 14.46 13.09 15.61
CA PRO A 44 13.73 11.96 15.02
C PRO A 44 13.40 10.83 16.01
N HIS A 45 13.83 10.92 17.27
CA HIS A 45 13.72 9.83 18.25
C HIS A 45 12.32 9.64 18.87
N ASN A 46 11.41 10.60 18.71
CA ASN A 46 10.03 10.52 19.24
C ASN A 46 8.95 10.41 18.14
N LEU A 47 9.35 10.30 16.87
CA LEU A 47 8.39 10.12 15.79
C LEU A 47 8.01 8.64 15.66
N PRO A 48 6.71 8.30 15.49
CA PRO A 48 6.30 6.93 15.23
C PRO A 48 7.03 6.38 13.99
N CYS A 49 7.39 5.10 14.04
CA CYS A 49 8.14 4.41 13.00
C CYS A 49 7.56 4.64 11.59
N LEU A 50 6.23 4.59 11.47
CA LEU A 50 5.51 4.78 10.21
C LEU A 50 5.74 6.15 9.53
N PHE A 51 6.21 7.17 10.25
CA PHE A 51 6.36 8.53 9.72
C PHE A 51 7.80 8.99 9.52
N ALA A 52 8.78 8.37 10.18
CA ALA A 52 10.13 8.91 10.25
C ALA A 52 11.20 8.11 9.50
N TRP A 53 11.02 6.81 9.26
CA TRP A 53 12.14 5.98 8.81
C TRP A 53 11.83 5.09 7.61
N ILE A 54 10.56 5.03 7.21
CA ILE A 54 10.10 4.10 6.18
C ILE A 54 9.46 4.90 5.06
N ARG A 55 9.92 4.66 3.82
CA ARG A 55 9.26 5.19 2.64
C ARG A 55 8.05 4.31 2.35
N SER A 56 6.88 4.93 2.40
CA SER A 56 5.61 4.27 2.18
C SER A 56 4.69 5.11 1.31
N TYR A 57 3.69 4.44 0.76
CA TYR A 57 2.76 5.01 -0.19
C TYR A 57 1.39 4.40 0.05
N THR A 58 0.36 5.22 0.06
CA THR A 58 -1.03 4.79 0.14
C THR A 58 -1.73 5.02 -1.18
N GLY A 59 -2.69 4.16 -1.47
CA GLY A 59 -3.45 4.28 -2.70
C GLY A 59 -4.68 3.41 -2.72
N TYR A 60 -5.39 3.53 -3.83
CA TYR A 60 -6.56 2.72 -4.13
C TYR A 60 -6.46 2.12 -5.53
N ILE A 61 -6.92 0.89 -5.66
CA ILE A 61 -7.34 0.30 -6.93
C ILE A 61 -8.79 0.70 -7.12
N ASP A 62 -9.05 1.60 -8.05
CA ASP A 62 -10.39 2.08 -8.37
C ASP A 62 -10.97 1.23 -9.52
N ILE A 63 -12.17 0.73 -9.32
CA ILE A 63 -12.85 -0.24 -10.19
C ILE A 63 -14.31 0.17 -10.28
N GLU A 64 -14.61 1.07 -11.22
CA GLU A 64 -15.93 1.71 -11.29
C GLU A 64 -16.31 2.32 -9.92
N ALA A 65 -17.29 1.76 -9.21
CA ALA A 65 -17.74 2.22 -7.89
C ALA A 65 -17.03 1.56 -6.69
N ARG A 66 -16.01 0.72 -6.93
CA ARG A 66 -15.26 0.00 -5.88
C ARG A 66 -13.85 0.55 -5.75
N HIS A 67 -13.37 0.69 -4.52
CA HIS A 67 -12.06 1.27 -4.20
C HIS A 67 -11.33 0.37 -3.21
N LEU A 68 -10.32 -0.37 -3.66
CA LEU A 68 -9.52 -1.26 -2.81
C LEU A 68 -8.27 -0.55 -2.31
N PHE A 69 -8.17 -0.36 -1.01
CA PHE A 69 -7.04 0.31 -0.37
C PHE A 69 -5.81 -0.59 -0.33
N PHE A 70 -4.64 -0.01 -0.62
CA PHE A 70 -3.36 -0.64 -0.35
C PHE A 70 -2.41 0.32 0.38
N TRP A 71 -1.52 -0.28 1.16
CA TRP A 71 -0.36 0.40 1.75
C TRP A 71 0.92 -0.28 1.29
N PHE A 72 1.73 0.44 0.54
CA PHE A 72 2.99 -0.01 -0.01
C PHE A 72 4.17 0.49 0.82
N PHE A 73 5.15 -0.37 1.08
CA PHE A 73 6.37 -0.04 1.80
C PHE A 73 7.57 -0.50 0.98
N GLU A 74 8.51 0.41 0.75
CA GLU A 74 9.77 0.07 0.09
C GLU A 74 10.65 -0.83 0.96
N SER A 75 11.49 -1.62 0.29
CA SER A 75 12.58 -2.34 0.95
C SER A 75 13.51 -1.36 1.68
N ARG A 76 13.96 -1.76 2.87
CA ARG A 76 14.96 -1.04 3.67
C ARG A 76 16.39 -1.26 3.16
N LYS A 77 16.64 -2.32 2.38
CA LYS A 77 17.96 -2.64 1.85
C LYS A 77 18.21 -2.00 0.49
N ASP A 78 17.58 -2.50 -0.57
CA ASP A 78 17.68 -1.91 -1.91
C ASP A 78 16.35 -2.02 -2.66
N PRO A 79 15.46 -1.01 -2.56
CA PRO A 79 14.12 -1.08 -3.16
C PRO A 79 14.12 -1.11 -4.69
N GLN A 80 15.23 -0.77 -5.36
CA GLN A 80 15.30 -0.84 -6.82
C GLN A 80 15.59 -2.25 -7.34
N THR A 81 16.19 -3.11 -6.51
CA THR A 81 16.63 -4.46 -6.92
C THR A 81 16.00 -5.58 -6.10
N ASP A 82 15.50 -5.29 -4.90
CA ASP A 82 14.80 -6.26 -4.06
C ASP A 82 13.40 -6.60 -4.62
N ASP A 83 12.99 -7.84 -4.40
CA ASP A 83 11.72 -8.39 -4.91
C ASP A 83 10.48 -7.63 -4.41
N VAL A 84 9.40 -7.71 -5.18
CA VAL A 84 8.09 -7.21 -4.76
C VAL A 84 7.23 -8.35 -4.23
N MET A 85 6.58 -8.12 -3.09
CA MET A 85 5.63 -9.03 -2.48
C MET A 85 4.26 -8.37 -2.30
N LEU A 86 3.20 -9.13 -2.58
CA LEU A 86 1.83 -8.80 -2.22
C LEU A 86 1.42 -9.61 -1.00
N TRP A 87 1.04 -8.93 0.08
CA TRP A 87 0.49 -9.50 1.28
C TRP A 87 -1.02 -9.24 1.38
N ILE A 88 -1.77 -10.31 1.64
CA ILE A 88 -3.22 -10.28 1.85
C ILE A 88 -3.56 -11.13 3.07
N ASN A 89 -4.21 -10.53 4.07
CA ASN A 89 -4.78 -11.29 5.18
C ASN A 89 -6.11 -11.98 4.75
N GLY A 90 -6.41 -13.10 5.41
CA GLY A 90 -7.57 -13.95 5.08
C GLY A 90 -8.84 -13.61 5.88
N GLY A 91 -9.63 -14.63 6.22
CA GLY A 91 -10.86 -14.50 6.99
C GLY A 91 -11.95 -15.47 6.51
N PRO A 92 -12.77 -15.09 5.51
CA PRO A 92 -12.65 -13.95 4.59
C PRO A 92 -12.99 -12.58 5.21
N GLY A 93 -12.42 -11.50 4.67
CA GLY A 93 -12.75 -10.13 5.07
C GLY A 93 -11.84 -9.49 6.13
N GLY A 94 -10.68 -10.10 6.44
CA GLY A 94 -9.69 -9.53 7.34
C GLY A 94 -8.82 -8.49 6.65
N SER A 95 -8.63 -7.34 7.30
CA SER A 95 -7.75 -6.28 6.78
C SER A 95 -6.29 -6.70 6.81
N SER A 96 -5.55 -6.35 5.76
CA SER A 96 -4.11 -6.53 5.67
C SER A 96 -3.33 -5.58 6.57
N ALA A 97 -3.99 -4.59 7.17
CA ALA A 97 -3.43 -3.79 8.25
C ALA A 97 -3.06 -4.64 9.48
N LEU A 98 -3.71 -5.80 9.68
CA LEU A 98 -3.34 -6.74 10.74
C LEU A 98 -1.93 -7.29 10.51
N GLY A 99 -1.65 -7.82 9.32
CA GLY A 99 -0.33 -8.32 8.95
C GLY A 99 0.72 -7.22 8.96
N LEU A 100 0.35 -6.02 8.51
CA LEU A 100 1.22 -4.85 8.55
C LEU A 100 1.64 -4.50 9.99
N LEU A 101 0.69 -4.34 10.90
CA LEU A 101 0.94 -3.70 12.20
C LEU A 101 1.25 -4.68 13.33
N THR A 102 0.96 -5.97 13.14
CA THR A 102 1.07 -6.98 14.21
C THR A 102 1.88 -8.22 13.83
N GLU A 103 2.18 -8.42 12.54
CA GLU A 103 2.89 -9.61 12.07
C GLU A 103 4.25 -9.26 11.47
N LEU A 104 4.27 -8.76 10.23
CA LEU A 104 5.48 -8.74 9.39
C LEU A 104 5.82 -7.38 8.76
N GLY A 105 5.03 -6.35 9.04
CA GLY A 105 5.31 -5.02 8.50
C GLY A 105 6.57 -4.38 9.09
N PRO A 106 6.99 -3.23 8.52
CA PRO A 106 8.18 -2.50 8.95
C PRO A 106 8.10 -1.98 10.38
N CYS A 107 6.89 -1.74 10.86
CA CYS A 107 6.62 -1.16 12.15
C CYS A 107 5.52 -1.96 12.84
N SER A 108 5.65 -2.16 14.14
CA SER A 108 4.63 -2.82 14.96
C SER A 108 4.02 -1.84 15.93
N LEU A 109 2.76 -2.06 16.29
CA LEU A 109 2.12 -1.31 17.37
C LEU A 109 2.86 -1.57 18.68
N LYS A 110 3.27 -0.48 19.33
CA LYS A 110 3.79 -0.54 20.71
C LYS A 110 2.68 -0.26 21.71
N ASP A 111 1.82 0.70 21.39
CA ASP A 111 0.61 1.07 22.11
C ASP A 111 -0.41 1.63 21.12
N GLU A 112 -1.54 2.15 21.62
CA GLU A 112 -2.64 2.68 20.82
C GLU A 112 -2.24 3.84 19.90
N ASN A 113 -1.18 4.57 20.24
CA ASN A 113 -0.82 5.84 19.60
C ASN A 113 0.55 5.83 18.93
N THR A 114 1.35 4.77 19.12
CA THR A 114 2.71 4.73 18.59
C THR A 114 3.11 3.40 17.99
N THR A 115 4.01 3.49 17.02
CA THR A 115 4.62 2.35 16.36
C THR A 115 6.13 2.37 16.55
N VAL A 116 6.71 1.19 16.73
CA VAL A 116 8.15 0.97 16.80
C VAL A 116 8.62 0.16 15.62
N LEU A 117 9.89 0.30 15.26
CA LEU A 117 10.51 -0.47 14.20
C LEU A 117 10.41 -1.97 14.52
N ASN A 118 9.96 -2.76 13.56
CA ASN A 118 10.03 -4.20 13.61
C ASN A 118 11.41 -4.65 13.07
N PRO A 119 12.33 -5.15 13.92
CA PRO A 119 13.64 -5.61 13.45
C PRO A 119 13.56 -6.85 12.55
N TYR A 120 12.41 -7.52 12.48
CA TYR A 120 12.15 -8.68 11.65
C TYR A 120 11.11 -8.40 10.56
N GLY A 121 10.80 -7.12 10.30
CA GLY A 121 9.85 -6.73 9.26
C GLY A 121 10.32 -7.25 7.90
N TRP A 122 9.44 -7.89 7.13
CA TRP A 122 9.81 -8.53 5.87
C TRP A 122 10.33 -7.55 4.82
N ASN A 123 9.98 -6.26 4.97
CA ASN A 123 10.55 -5.22 4.13
C ASN A 123 12.03 -4.92 4.43
N GLU A 124 12.70 -5.69 5.29
CA GLU A 124 14.17 -5.73 5.36
C GLU A 124 14.79 -6.01 3.97
N LYS A 125 14.12 -6.81 3.13
CA LYS A 125 14.64 -7.27 1.82
C LYS A 125 13.55 -7.39 0.74
N ALA A 126 12.42 -6.72 0.90
CA ALA A 126 11.32 -6.78 -0.07
C ALA A 126 10.54 -5.47 -0.08
N ASN A 127 10.05 -5.12 -1.25
CA ASN A 127 9.02 -4.11 -1.45
C ASN A 127 7.65 -4.76 -1.21
N ILE A 128 6.83 -4.25 -0.28
CA ILE A 128 5.63 -4.98 0.16
C ILE A 128 4.37 -4.15 0.01
N PHE A 129 3.38 -4.69 -0.69
CA PHE A 129 2.01 -4.21 -0.69
C PHE A 129 1.19 -4.95 0.37
N PHE A 130 0.47 -4.20 1.21
CA PHE A 130 -0.59 -4.72 2.07
C PHE A 130 -1.92 -4.29 1.48
N LEU A 131 -2.71 -5.24 0.98
CA LEU A 131 -3.95 -4.96 0.24
C LEU A 131 -5.18 -5.37 1.05
N ASP A 132 -6.09 -4.43 1.27
CA ASP A 132 -7.39 -4.70 1.88
C ASP A 132 -8.37 -5.22 0.81
N GLN A 133 -8.64 -6.52 0.82
CA GLN A 133 -9.57 -7.15 -0.11
C GLN A 133 -10.42 -8.23 0.58
N PRO A 134 -11.67 -8.46 0.14
CA PRO A 134 -12.39 -7.80 -0.95
C PRO A 134 -12.87 -6.38 -0.60
N VAL A 135 -13.67 -5.77 -1.48
CA VAL A 135 -14.27 -4.44 -1.22
C VAL A 135 -15.08 -4.43 0.09
N GLY A 136 -14.97 -3.36 0.87
CA GLY A 136 -15.58 -3.23 2.20
C GLY A 136 -14.70 -3.69 3.37
N VAL A 137 -13.51 -4.26 3.09
CA VAL A 137 -12.53 -4.64 4.11
C VAL A 137 -11.65 -3.45 4.48
N GLY A 138 -11.40 -3.22 5.77
CA GLY A 138 -10.44 -2.22 6.24
C GLY A 138 -10.77 -0.82 5.70
N PHE A 139 -9.85 -0.24 4.93
CA PHE A 139 -10.05 1.07 4.29
C PHE A 139 -10.66 0.98 2.88
N SER A 140 -10.88 -0.22 2.35
CA SER A 140 -11.55 -0.43 1.06
C SER A 140 -13.04 -0.17 1.17
N TYR A 141 -13.63 0.50 0.18
CA TYR A 141 -15.05 0.86 0.19
C TYR A 141 -15.69 0.76 -1.20
N ALA A 142 -17.02 0.71 -1.22
CA ALA A 142 -17.81 0.74 -2.43
C ALA A 142 -18.88 1.84 -2.34
N GLU A 143 -19.19 2.44 -3.48
CA GLU A 143 -20.39 3.23 -3.66
C GLU A 143 -21.57 2.31 -4.01
N TYR A 144 -22.80 2.78 -3.76
CA TYR A 144 -24.04 2.11 -4.15
C TYR A 144 -24.26 0.68 -3.62
N GLY A 145 -23.47 0.24 -2.63
CA GLY A 145 -23.60 -1.08 -2.01
C GLY A 145 -23.04 -2.23 -2.84
N GLU A 146 -22.12 -1.97 -3.76
CA GLU A 146 -21.44 -3.05 -4.50
C GLU A 146 -20.63 -3.96 -3.56
N ILE A 147 -20.67 -5.27 -3.84
CA ILE A 147 -19.99 -6.30 -3.06
C ILE A 147 -19.31 -7.31 -4.00
N VAL A 148 -18.27 -7.96 -3.49
CA VAL A 148 -17.64 -9.14 -4.12
C VAL A 148 -17.80 -10.32 -3.18
N TYR A 149 -18.38 -11.42 -3.68
CA TYR A 149 -18.77 -12.56 -2.85
C TYR A 149 -18.02 -13.86 -3.18
N ASN A 150 -17.15 -13.85 -4.20
CA ASN A 150 -16.40 -15.04 -4.60
C ASN A 150 -14.94 -14.75 -4.97
N THR A 151 -14.09 -15.75 -4.76
CA THR A 151 -12.64 -15.66 -5.00
C THR A 151 -12.27 -15.38 -6.46
N PRO A 152 -12.93 -15.99 -7.47
CA PRO A 152 -12.61 -15.68 -8.87
C PRO A 152 -12.81 -14.22 -9.27
N GLU A 153 -13.82 -13.55 -8.73
CA GLU A 153 -14.02 -12.11 -8.95
C GLU A 153 -12.92 -11.28 -8.26
N ALA A 154 -12.63 -11.57 -6.99
CA ALA A 154 -11.56 -10.88 -6.25
C ALA A 154 -10.18 -11.03 -6.94
N ALA A 155 -9.90 -12.19 -7.53
CA ALA A 155 -8.64 -12.44 -8.24
C ALA A 155 -8.46 -11.58 -9.50
N LYS A 156 -9.55 -11.19 -10.17
CA LYS A 156 -9.48 -10.30 -11.34
C LYS A 156 -8.98 -8.91 -10.95
N ASP A 157 -9.44 -8.40 -9.82
CA ASP A 157 -9.07 -7.08 -9.34
C ASP A 157 -7.58 -7.00 -8.99
N ILE A 158 -7.05 -8.05 -8.33
CA ILE A 158 -5.61 -8.18 -8.04
C ILE A 158 -4.80 -8.27 -9.32
N THR A 159 -5.27 -9.05 -10.30
CA THR A 159 -4.56 -9.21 -11.59
C THR A 159 -4.49 -7.89 -12.35
N ALA A 160 -5.60 -7.14 -12.41
CA ALA A 160 -5.64 -5.84 -13.05
C ALA A 160 -4.70 -4.84 -12.37
N PHE A 161 -4.67 -4.82 -11.03
CA PHE A 161 -3.74 -4.00 -10.27
C PHE A 161 -2.27 -4.29 -10.63
N MET A 162 -1.87 -5.57 -10.64
CA MET A 162 -0.49 -5.94 -10.99
C MET A 162 -0.10 -5.49 -12.39
N ARG A 163 -1.02 -5.65 -13.36
CA ARG A 163 -0.80 -5.18 -14.74
C ARG A 163 -0.68 -3.67 -14.82
N ILE A 164 -1.54 -2.91 -14.13
CA ILE A 164 -1.49 -1.44 -14.14
C ILE A 164 -0.23 -0.92 -13.43
N PHE A 165 0.21 -1.57 -12.36
CA PHE A 165 1.34 -1.07 -11.59
C PHE A 165 2.68 -1.39 -12.25
N PHE A 166 2.84 -2.55 -12.88
CA PHE A 166 4.14 -3.03 -13.38
C PHE A 166 4.31 -3.01 -14.91
N ASP A 167 3.22 -3.09 -15.69
CA ASP A 167 3.31 -3.16 -17.16
C ASP A 167 3.02 -1.81 -17.84
N ASN A 168 3.08 -0.71 -17.08
CA ASN A 168 2.82 0.65 -17.56
C ASN A 168 4.01 1.31 -18.26
#